data_AF-A0A4S5ERK8-F1
#
_entry.id   AF-A0A4S5ERK8-F1
#
_cell.length_a   1.000
_cell.length_b   1.000
_cell.length_c   1.000
_cell.angle_alpha   90.00
_cell.angle_beta   90.00
_cell.angle_gamma   90.00
#
_symmetry.space_group_name_H-M   'P 1'
#
loop_
_entity.id
_entity.type
_entity.pdbx_description
1 polymer ?
#
loop_
_entity_poly.entity_id
_entity_poly.type
_entity_poly.pdbx_seq_one_letter_code
_entity_poly.pdbx_strand_id
1 'polypeptide(L)'
;MAHGRGARVVVSSITLTEVLRGGPRDAAVHRVLARIGIVPVTPELARLAGELLGATGLSGHRCAIDAVVAVTALRADRPAVLLTSDVDDLHRLVDEPDRPKDSRVVVVHV
;
A
#
# COMPACT_ATOMS: atom_id res chain seq x y z
N MET A 1 12.34 10.19 -1.63
CA MET A 1 12.94 10.63 -2.92
C MET A 1 12.25 9.91 -4.07
N ALA A 2 11.16 10.46 -4.63
CA ALA A 2 10.42 9.88 -5.78
C ALA A 2 10.24 10.87 -6.95
N HIS A 3 10.70 12.12 -6.80
CA HIS A 3 10.44 13.19 -7.77
C HIS A 3 11.36 13.20 -9.00
N GLY A 4 12.29 12.25 -9.13
CA GLY A 4 13.36 12.29 -10.13
C GLY A 4 13.26 11.33 -11.32
N ARG A 5 12.29 10.40 -11.35
CA ARG A 5 12.26 9.31 -12.34
C ARG A 5 10.86 8.97 -12.89
N GLY A 6 10.03 9.96 -13.22
CA GLY A 6 8.74 9.71 -13.93
C GLY A 6 7.80 8.67 -13.31
N ALA A 7 8.04 8.24 -12.08
CA ALA A 7 7.37 7.12 -11.45
C ALA A 7 6.04 7.63 -10.90
N ARG A 8 4.95 6.94 -11.27
CA ARG A 8 3.63 7.28 -10.77
C ARG A 8 3.55 6.95 -9.28
N VAL A 9 3.41 7.96 -8.45
CA VAL A 9 3.15 7.79 -7.01
C VAL A 9 1.65 7.60 -6.81
N VAL A 10 1.29 6.52 -6.13
CA VAL A 10 -0.11 6.22 -5.79
C VAL A 10 -0.25 5.83 -4.32
N VAL A 11 -1.45 5.98 -3.79
CA VAL A 11 -1.86 5.50 -2.46
C VAL A 11 -3.17 4.74 -2.57
N SER A 12 -3.34 3.69 -1.75
CA SER A 12 -4.64 3.03 -1.63
C SER A 12 -5.63 3.96 -0.92
N SER A 13 -6.89 4.03 -1.37
CA SER A 13 -7.89 4.91 -0.77
C SER A 13 -8.14 4.61 0.71
N ILE A 14 -7.85 3.39 1.17
CA ILE A 14 -7.97 3.01 2.58
C ILE A 14 -6.98 3.76 3.50
N THR A 15 -5.81 4.15 2.99
CA THR A 15 -4.82 4.93 3.75
C THR A 15 -5.32 6.33 4.13
N LEU A 16 -6.32 6.84 3.42
CA LEU A 16 -6.97 8.11 3.77
C LEU A 16 -7.61 8.05 5.16
N THR A 17 -8.08 6.86 5.58
CA THR A 17 -8.65 6.66 6.92
C THR A 17 -7.63 6.89 8.03
N GLU A 18 -6.35 6.73 7.74
CA GLU A 18 -5.26 6.90 8.69
C GLU A 18 -4.86 8.36 8.86
N VAL A 19 -5.08 9.21 7.85
CA VAL A 19 -4.55 10.60 7.84
C VAL A 19 -5.62 11.69 7.89
N LEU A 20 -6.83 11.45 7.36
CA LEU A 20 -7.89 12.45 7.36
C LEU A 20 -8.68 12.43 8.67
N ARG A 21 -9.05 13.62 9.17
CA ARG A 21 -9.79 13.80 10.42
C ARG A 21 -11.03 14.69 10.28
N GLY A 22 -11.32 15.20 9.09
CA GLY A 22 -12.47 16.03 8.79
C GLY A 22 -12.33 17.49 9.27
N GLY A 23 -11.12 17.97 9.52
CA GLY A 23 -10.86 19.29 10.09
C GLY A 23 -9.90 20.16 9.28
N PRO A 24 -9.65 21.43 9.69
CA PRO A 24 -8.78 22.35 8.96
C PRO A 24 -7.35 21.84 8.73
N ARG A 25 -6.86 20.93 9.57
CA ARG A 25 -5.54 20.29 9.44
C ARG A 25 -5.43 19.41 8.19
N ASP A 26 -6.56 18.88 7.68
CA ASP A 26 -6.60 18.06 6.47
C ASP A 26 -6.25 18.87 5.22
N ALA A 27 -6.32 20.21 5.27
CA ALA A 27 -5.95 21.06 4.13
C ALA A 27 -4.50 20.83 3.66
N ALA A 28 -3.57 20.54 4.60
CA ALA A 28 -2.20 20.18 4.24
C ALA A 28 -2.13 18.81 3.56
N VAL A 29 -2.88 17.84 4.06
CA VAL A 29 -2.97 16.48 3.50
C VAL A 29 -3.57 16.52 2.09
N HIS A 30 -4.68 17.25 1.90
CA HIS A 30 -5.32 17.41 0.59
C HIS A 30 -4.39 18.06 -0.45
N ARG A 31 -3.55 19.03 -0.06
CA ARG A 31 -2.54 19.62 -0.96
C ARG A 31 -1.52 18.58 -1.45
N VAL A 32 -1.13 17.64 -0.60
CA VAL A 32 -0.23 16.53 -0.96
C VAL A 32 -0.96 15.53 -1.85
N LEU A 33 -2.16 15.11 -1.45
CA LEU A 33 -2.98 14.14 -2.21
C LEU A 33 -3.34 14.63 -3.61
N ALA A 34 -3.49 15.93 -3.83
CA ALA A 34 -3.75 16.51 -5.15
C ALA A 34 -2.67 16.19 -6.19
N ARG A 35 -1.49 15.71 -5.77
CA ARG A 35 -0.36 15.35 -6.63
C ARG A 35 -0.12 13.83 -6.70
N ILE A 36 -0.95 13.03 -6.03
CA ILE A 36 -0.79 11.59 -5.87
C ILE A 36 -2.03 10.88 -6.44
N GLY A 37 -1.83 9.80 -7.20
CA GLY A 37 -2.95 8.99 -7.67
C GLY A 37 -3.58 8.21 -6.51
N ILE A 38 -4.90 8.25 -6.38
CA ILE A 38 -5.62 7.42 -5.41
C ILE A 38 -6.14 6.16 -6.11
N VAL A 39 -5.80 4.99 -5.59
CA VAL A 39 -6.31 3.69 -6.06
C VAL A 39 -7.53 3.32 -5.21
N PRO A 40 -8.74 3.22 -5.78
CA PRO A 40 -9.92 2.81 -5.03
C PRO A 40 -9.80 1.38 -4.51
N VAL A 41 -10.26 1.14 -3.28
CA VAL A 41 -10.45 -0.22 -2.77
C VAL A 41 -11.76 -0.78 -3.31
N THR A 42 -11.66 -1.84 -4.12
CA THR A 42 -12.79 -2.58 -4.67
C THR A 42 -13.10 -3.83 -3.83
N PRO A 43 -14.30 -4.42 -3.96
CA PRO A 43 -14.62 -5.70 -3.34
C PRO A 43 -13.60 -6.81 -3.69
N GLU A 44 -13.11 -6.86 -4.93
CA GLU A 44 -12.06 -7.80 -5.33
C GLU A 44 -10.75 -7.58 -4.57
N LEU A 45 -10.30 -6.33 -4.41
CA LEU A 45 -9.09 -6.03 -3.64
C LEU A 45 -9.27 -6.42 -2.16
N ALA A 46 -10.44 -6.14 -1.59
CA ALA A 46 -10.77 -6.53 -0.22
C ALA A 46 -10.78 -8.06 -0.02
N ARG A 47 -11.36 -8.82 -0.97
CA ARG A 47 -11.34 -10.29 -0.96
C ARG A 47 -9.91 -10.82 -1.01
N LEU A 48 -9.10 -10.32 -1.94
CA LEU A 48 -7.70 -10.73 -2.08
C LEU A 48 -6.88 -10.41 -0.83
N ALA A 49 -7.14 -9.28 -0.16
CA ALA A 49 -6.50 -8.94 1.09
C ALA A 49 -6.87 -9.94 2.20
N GLY A 50 -8.14 -10.36 2.28
CA GLY A 50 -8.58 -11.40 3.19
C GLY A 50 -7.90 -12.75 2.94
N GLU A 51 -7.78 -13.15 1.67
CA GLU A 51 -7.07 -14.37 1.27
C GLU A 51 -5.57 -14.30 1.62
N LEU A 52 -4.95 -13.15 1.40
CA LEU A 52 -3.54 -12.91 1.75
C LEU A 52 -3.30 -12.99 3.26
N LEU A 53 -4.20 -12.43 4.07
CA LEU A 53 -4.16 -12.57 5.54
C LEU A 53 -4.27 -14.03 5.97
N GLY A 54 -5.19 -14.78 5.36
CA GLY A 54 -5.35 -16.21 5.62
C GLY A 54 -4.08 -17.00 5.27
N ALA A 55 -3.47 -16.72 4.12
CA ALA A 55 -2.25 -17.39 3.67
C ALA A 55 -1.03 -17.09 4.56
N THR A 56 -0.93 -15.86 5.08
CA THR A 56 0.20 -15.41 5.91
C THR A 56 0.02 -15.70 7.40
N GLY A 57 -1.19 -16.10 7.82
CA GLY A 57 -1.56 -16.28 9.23
C GLY A 57 -1.59 -14.97 10.02
N LEU A 58 -1.61 -13.82 9.34
CA LEU A 58 -1.66 -12.50 9.97
C LEU A 58 -3.09 -12.19 10.45
N SER A 59 -3.19 -11.44 11.53
CA SER A 59 -4.48 -11.10 12.12
C SER A 59 -5.20 -10.05 11.28
N GLY A 60 -6.39 -10.39 10.78
CA GLY A 60 -7.21 -9.42 10.04
C GLY A 60 -7.63 -8.20 10.87
N HIS A 61 -7.73 -8.33 12.20
CA HIS A 61 -8.09 -7.17 13.04
C HIS A 61 -6.91 -6.19 13.23
N ARG A 62 -5.66 -6.61 13.00
CA ARG A 62 -4.47 -5.74 13.09
C ARG A 62 -4.02 -5.28 11.71
N CYS A 63 -3.99 -6.21 10.76
CA CYS A 63 -3.30 -6.04 9.49
C CYS A 63 -4.26 -5.87 8.30
N ALA A 64 -5.56 -5.60 8.51
CA ALA A 64 -6.51 -5.45 7.39
C ALA A 64 -6.14 -4.30 6.44
N ILE A 65 -5.77 -3.15 6.98
CA ILE A 65 -5.36 -2.00 6.17
C ILE A 65 -4.06 -2.35 5.42
N ASP A 66 -3.07 -2.90 6.12
CA ASP A 66 -1.79 -3.32 5.53
C ASP A 66 -1.98 -4.36 4.43
N ALA A 67 -2.88 -5.33 4.62
CA ALA A 67 -3.17 -6.33 3.61
C ALA A 67 -3.80 -5.73 2.35
N VAL A 68 -4.69 -4.74 2.49
CA VAL A 68 -5.27 -4.02 1.34
C VAL A 68 -4.20 -3.20 0.62
N VAL A 69 -3.31 -2.53 1.37
CA VAL A 69 -2.16 -1.80 0.81
C VAL A 69 -1.20 -2.76 0.10
N ALA A 70 -0.89 -3.91 0.70
CA ALA A 70 -0.03 -4.93 0.12
C ALA A 70 -0.61 -5.49 -1.18
N VAL A 71 -1.89 -5.85 -1.23
CA VAL A 71 -2.55 -6.30 -2.47
C VAL A 71 -2.55 -5.19 -3.52
N THR A 72 -2.77 -3.93 -3.12
CA THR A 72 -2.70 -2.79 -4.03
C THR A 72 -1.29 -2.70 -4.67
N ALA A 73 -0.23 -2.83 -3.87
CA ALA A 73 1.14 -2.83 -4.36
C ALA A 73 1.46 -4.06 -5.23
N LEU A 74 0.99 -5.24 -4.83
CA LEU A 74 1.21 -6.48 -5.57
C LEU A 74 0.55 -6.46 -6.96
N ARG A 75 -0.53 -5.70 -7.12
CA ARG A 75 -1.27 -5.51 -8.38
C ARG A 75 -0.78 -4.33 -9.21
N ALA A 76 0.12 -3.50 -8.70
CA ALA A 76 0.70 -2.40 -9.45
C ALA A 76 1.65 -2.90 -10.55
N ASP A 77 1.83 -2.06 -11.59
CA ASP A 77 2.83 -2.28 -12.62
C ASP A 77 4.23 -2.41 -11.98
N ARG A 78 5.05 -3.33 -12.50
CA ARG A 78 6.39 -3.62 -11.97
C ARG A 78 7.47 -2.90 -12.78
N PRO A 79 8.55 -2.43 -12.14
CA PRO A 79 8.90 -2.57 -10.72
C PRO A 79 8.08 -1.65 -9.80
N ALA A 80 7.77 -2.12 -8.58
CA ALA A 80 6.98 -1.39 -7.59
C ALA A 80 7.73 -1.24 -6.26
N VAL A 81 7.60 -0.07 -5.62
CA VAL A 81 8.16 0.23 -4.30
C VAL A 81 7.02 0.59 -3.35
N LEU A 82 6.96 -0.08 -2.21
CA LEU A 82 6.01 0.18 -1.13
C LEU A 82 6.72 0.96 -0.01
N LEU A 83 6.25 2.18 0.26
CA LEU A 83 6.77 3.04 1.32
C LEU A 83 5.92 2.87 2.57
N THR A 84 6.54 2.62 3.72
CA THR A 84 5.82 2.40 4.99
C THR A 84 6.68 2.76 6.20
N SER A 85 6.06 3.20 7.29
CA SER A 85 6.72 3.32 8.59
C SER A 85 6.80 1.99 9.34
N ASP A 86 5.88 1.05 9.09
CA ASP A 86 5.90 -0.30 9.66
C ASP A 86 6.22 -1.31 8.57
N VAL A 87 7.44 -1.85 8.60
CA VAL A 87 7.97 -2.73 7.55
C VAL A 87 7.71 -4.20 7.83
N ASP A 88 7.51 -4.60 9.09
CA ASP A 88 7.56 -6.00 9.50
C ASP A 88 6.37 -6.79 8.95
N ASP A 89 5.16 -6.25 9.13
CA ASP A 89 3.94 -6.87 8.59
C ASP A 89 3.91 -6.82 7.06
N LEU A 90 4.37 -5.72 6.46
CA LEU A 90 4.35 -5.55 5.01
C LEU A 90 5.35 -6.45 4.29
N HIS A 91 6.54 -6.70 4.86
CA HIS A 91 7.48 -7.67 4.29
C HIS A 91 6.88 -9.07 4.19
N ARG A 92 6.09 -9.50 5.19
CA ARG A 92 5.39 -10.79 5.16
C ARG A 92 4.26 -10.82 4.14
N LEU A 93 3.54 -9.71 3.99
CA LEU A 93 2.39 -9.61 3.10
C LEU A 93 2.78 -9.52 1.61
N VAL A 94 3.91 -8.89 1.27
CA VAL A 94 4.35 -8.75 -0.13
C VAL A 94 5.44 -9.74 -0.54
N ASP A 95 5.67 -10.80 0.26
CA ASP A 95 6.67 -11.80 -0.10
C ASP A 95 6.26 -12.54 -1.39
N GLU A 96 7.17 -12.57 -2.35
CA GLU A 96 6.98 -13.16 -3.68
C GLU A 96 8.16 -14.09 -4.01
N PRO A 97 8.35 -15.20 -3.27
CA PRO A 97 9.54 -16.04 -3.35
C PRO A 97 9.76 -16.64 -4.75
N ASP A 98 8.68 -16.86 -5.49
CA ASP A 98 8.71 -17.44 -6.85
C ASP A 98 8.91 -16.38 -7.96
N ARG A 99 8.87 -15.08 -7.62
CA ARG A 99 9.04 -14.00 -8.60
C ARG A 99 10.53 -13.60 -8.72
N PRO A 100 11.04 -13.26 -9.93
CA PRO A 100 12.38 -12.71 -10.10
C PRO A 100 12.61 -11.48 -9.21
N LYS A 101 13.81 -11.37 -8.64
CA LYS A 101 14.15 -10.35 -7.62
C LYS A 101 13.92 -8.91 -8.08
N ASP A 102 14.17 -8.62 -9.36
CA ASP A 102 13.99 -7.31 -9.99
C ASP A 102 12.52 -6.93 -10.23
N SER A 103 11.62 -7.91 -10.11
CA SER A 103 10.19 -7.77 -10.37
C SER A 103 9.34 -7.80 -9.09
N ARG A 104 9.95 -8.10 -7.93
CA ARG A 104 9.28 -8.12 -6.61
C ARG A 104 8.91 -6.71 -6.15
N VAL A 105 7.90 -6.61 -5.29
CA VAL A 105 7.65 -5.36 -4.55
C VAL A 105 8.80 -5.15 -3.59
N VAL A 106 9.39 -3.95 -3.61
CA VAL A 106 10.42 -3.55 -2.64
C VAL A 106 9.77 -2.75 -1.54
N VAL A 107 9.85 -3.21 -0.29
CA VAL A 107 9.41 -2.44 0.88
C VAL A 107 10.55 -1.52 1.32
N VAL A 108 10.26 -0.25 1.52
CA VAL A 108 11.22 0.77 1.97
C VAL A 108 10.63 1.53 3.15
N HIS A 109 11.42 1.61 4.23
CA HIS A 109 11.08 2.41 5.40
C HIS A 109 11.20 3.91 5.10
N VAL A 110 10.23 4.71 5.54
CA VAL A 110 10.20 6.18 5.36
C VAL A 110 10.04 6.94 6.66
#